data_AF-A0A661ZY01-F1
#
_entry.id   AF-A0A661ZY01-F1
#
_cell.length_a   1.000
_cell.length_b   1.000
_cell.length_c   1.000
_cell.angle_alpha   90.00
_cell.angle_beta   90.00
_cell.angle_gamma   90.00
#
_symmetry.space_group_name_H-M   'P 1'
#
loop_
_entity.id
_entity.type
_entity.pdbx_description
1 polymer ?
#
loop_
_entity_poly.entity_id
_entity_poly.type
_entity_poly.pdbx_seq_one_letter_code
_entity_poly.pdbx_strand_id
1 'polypeptide(L)'
;MAKRDIKYGNDFFMEVKSSDSQNTYKAYYWDLWIALALTNKFNNNQDDLINAIKPDKYSGEGNYRAISNHVRNLNKELALLGINISDILANSDADFLKKQNIKAKRKVLDLDFQEIEKTKWMIDTPEKLLNEKALYGNWQGFPLNPTKFAIILEKKFKKKGYYHENETFKLEDKLEAYFDKNTKNANIPKLIAVYRAFLSVVITKMDMIDDSYGIIGNMYQGQFEDYVKIDRRELDMSSEAFLTDILELIIWEDYGGIDIYETDFFKSLSLEEVLITEAILRKETEMLWKHELEYQADNALSILASLYAQHKMFDKFVSLAKEMETRHWHRITILAETAIENGKHDLALRVFKACLVPGNHYDYLKEKYEKLITKKQ
;
A
#
# COMPACT_ATOMS: atom_id res chain seq x y z
N MET A 1 33.08 7.08 33.78
CA MET A 1 31.86 7.60 33.14
C MET A 1 30.71 6.68 33.51
N ALA A 2 29.70 7.16 34.26
CA ALA A 2 28.51 6.37 34.52
C ALA A 2 27.80 6.07 33.19
N LYS A 3 27.54 4.78 32.89
CA LYS A 3 26.65 4.40 31.79
C LYS A 3 25.32 5.11 32.04
N ARG A 4 24.92 6.02 31.15
CA ARG A 4 23.55 6.53 31.16
C ARG A 4 22.65 5.33 30.92
N ASP A 5 21.78 5.02 31.88
CA ASP A 5 20.72 4.02 31.73
C ASP A 5 19.65 4.60 30.80
N ILE A 6 19.95 4.59 29.49
CA ILE A 6 19.06 5.07 28.45
C ILE A 6 17.97 4.00 28.28
N LYS A 7 16.74 4.34 28.67
CA LYS A 7 15.55 3.53 28.39
C LYS A 7 15.01 3.84 26.99
N TYR A 8 14.99 2.81 26.15
CA TYR A 8 14.35 2.80 24.84
C TYR A 8 12.87 2.44 24.96
N GLY A 9 12.07 2.80 23.95
CA GLY A 9 10.62 2.56 24.00
C GLY A 9 10.25 1.07 24.02
N ASN A 10 11.09 0.20 23.46
CA ASN A 10 10.95 -1.25 23.47
C ASN A 10 11.54 -1.93 24.71
N ASP A 11 12.05 -1.16 25.69
CA ASP A 11 12.45 -1.71 26.98
C ASP A 11 11.22 -2.04 27.82
N PHE A 12 11.30 -3.15 28.55
CA PHE A 12 10.26 -3.56 29.50
C PHE A 12 10.07 -2.48 30.57
N PHE A 13 8.81 -2.17 30.87
CA PHE A 13 8.45 -1.21 31.91
C PHE A 13 7.86 -1.92 33.15
N MET A 14 6.72 -2.62 32.99
CA MET A 14 6.08 -3.31 34.11
C MET A 14 5.10 -4.40 33.67
N GLU A 15 4.64 -5.22 34.61
CA GLU A 15 3.48 -6.09 34.42
C GLU A 15 2.22 -5.41 34.96
N VAL A 16 1.19 -5.34 34.14
CA VAL A 16 -0.13 -4.81 34.47
C VAL A 16 -1.09 -5.99 34.62
N LYS A 17 -1.82 -6.04 35.72
CA LYS A 17 -2.79 -7.11 35.99
C LYS A 17 -4.20 -6.57 35.76
N SER A 18 -5.03 -7.37 35.11
CA SER A 18 -6.46 -7.07 35.05
C SER A 18 -7.08 -7.14 36.44
N SER A 19 -8.05 -6.26 36.73
CA SER A 19 -8.83 -6.31 37.96
C SER A 19 -9.69 -7.56 38.05
N ASP A 20 -10.13 -8.07 36.89
CA ASP A 20 -11.19 -9.08 36.79
C ASP A 20 -10.71 -10.40 36.15
N SER A 21 -9.51 -10.45 35.57
CA SER A 21 -8.90 -11.66 35.01
C SER A 21 -7.54 -11.98 35.64
N GLN A 22 -7.16 -13.26 35.70
CA GLN A 22 -5.79 -13.66 36.07
C GLN A 22 -4.76 -13.32 34.99
N ASN A 23 -5.14 -12.59 33.94
CA ASN A 23 -4.27 -12.26 32.83
C ASN A 23 -3.37 -11.07 33.18
N THR A 24 -2.14 -11.14 32.70
CA THR A 24 -1.11 -10.13 32.89
C THR A 24 -0.66 -9.60 31.54
N TYR A 25 -0.60 -8.28 31.40
CA TYR A 25 -0.02 -7.61 30.25
C TYR A 25 1.39 -7.12 30.58
N LYS A 26 2.35 -7.36 29.68
CA LYS A 26 3.71 -6.82 29.80
C LYS A 26 3.79 -5.48 29.10
N ALA A 27 3.77 -4.41 29.88
CA ALA A 27 3.88 -3.06 29.38
C ALA A 27 5.34 -2.69 29.10
N TYR A 28 5.55 -2.01 27.98
CA TYR A 28 6.82 -1.42 27.56
C TYR A 28 6.79 0.10 27.70
N TYR A 29 7.94 0.77 27.58
CA TYR A 29 8.02 2.23 27.68
C TYR A 29 7.20 2.96 26.61
N TRP A 30 7.02 2.39 25.42
CA TRP A 30 6.10 2.91 24.41
C TRP A 30 4.66 2.95 24.92
N ASP A 31 4.20 1.86 25.54
CA ASP A 31 2.85 1.74 26.10
C ASP A 31 2.63 2.79 27.19
N LEU A 32 3.63 3.00 28.05
CA LEU A 32 3.62 4.07 29.06
C LEU A 32 3.51 5.46 28.43
N TRP A 33 4.31 5.75 27.40
CA TRP A 33 4.29 7.06 26.75
C TRP A 33 2.98 7.32 26.02
N ILE A 34 2.40 6.30 25.38
CA ILE A 34 1.09 6.39 24.74
C ILE A 34 -0.02 6.56 25.78
N ALA A 35 0.01 5.80 26.88
CA ALA A 35 -0.93 5.95 27.99
C ALA A 35 -0.87 7.37 28.58
N LEU A 36 0.32 7.93 28.77
CA LEU A 36 0.50 9.31 29.22
C LEU A 36 -0.06 10.35 28.23
N ALA A 37 0.14 10.15 26.92
CA ALA A 37 -0.41 11.04 25.91
C ALA A 37 -1.96 10.99 25.92
N LEU A 38 -2.53 9.79 25.90
CA LEU A 38 -3.97 9.54 25.88
C LEU A 38 -4.68 10.12 27.11
N THR A 39 -4.17 9.82 28.30
CA THR A 39 -4.78 10.24 29.58
C THR A 39 -4.68 11.74 29.82
N ASN A 40 -3.53 12.35 29.49
CA ASN A 40 -3.28 13.76 29.80
C ASN A 40 -3.89 14.75 28.80
N LYS A 41 -4.12 14.33 27.54
CA LYS A 41 -4.49 15.26 26.46
C LYS A 41 -5.71 14.87 25.65
N PHE A 42 -6.03 13.58 25.57
CA PHE A 42 -7.04 13.09 24.64
C PHE A 42 -8.19 12.36 25.33
N ASN A 43 -8.31 12.46 26.66
CA ASN A 43 -9.39 11.82 27.44
C ASN A 43 -9.54 10.32 27.12
N ASN A 44 -8.43 9.62 26.90
CA ASN A 44 -8.37 8.22 26.46
C ASN A 44 -8.99 7.93 25.08
N ASN A 45 -9.27 8.95 24.27
CA ASN A 45 -9.69 8.80 22.88
C ASN A 45 -8.46 8.60 21.97
N GLN A 46 -8.41 7.44 21.33
CA GLN A 46 -7.30 7.05 20.46
C GLN A 46 -7.38 7.68 19.09
N ASP A 47 -8.59 7.85 18.55
CA ASP A 47 -8.79 8.49 17.26
C ASP A 47 -8.37 9.96 17.35
N ASP A 48 -8.64 10.64 18.48
CA ASP A 48 -8.16 12.00 18.71
C ASP A 48 -6.63 12.07 18.78
N LEU A 49 -5.97 11.10 19.42
CA LEU A 49 -4.50 11.03 19.43
C LEU A 49 -3.96 10.80 18.02
N ILE A 50 -4.48 9.82 17.29
CA ILE A 50 -4.03 9.47 15.94
C ILE A 50 -4.22 10.65 14.99
N ASN A 51 -5.38 11.31 15.04
CA ASN A 51 -5.67 12.50 14.25
C ASN A 51 -4.72 13.65 14.59
N ALA A 52 -4.35 13.82 15.87
CA ALA A 52 -3.43 14.89 16.28
C ALA A 52 -1.97 14.68 15.83
N ILE A 53 -1.58 13.45 15.51
CA ILE A 53 -0.23 13.11 15.02
C ILE A 53 -0.19 12.86 13.51
N LYS A 54 -1.35 12.89 12.83
CA LYS A 54 -1.43 12.76 11.37
C LYS A 54 -0.74 13.97 10.73
N PRO A 55 0.29 13.77 9.90
CA PRO A 55 1.03 14.89 9.33
C PRO A 55 0.21 15.58 8.24
N ASP A 56 0.33 16.91 8.16
CA ASP A 56 -0.28 17.71 7.07
C ASP A 56 0.40 17.49 5.70
N LYS A 57 1.58 16.85 5.68
CA LYS A 57 2.42 16.60 4.49
C LYS A 57 3.01 15.20 4.55
N TYR A 58 3.40 14.66 3.40
CA TYR A 58 4.03 13.32 3.27
C TYR A 58 5.30 13.11 4.13
N SER A 59 5.99 14.18 4.54
CA SER A 59 7.16 14.06 5.44
C SER A 59 6.75 13.62 6.85
N GLY A 60 7.22 12.46 7.29
CA GLY A 60 6.93 11.91 8.63
C GLY A 60 5.84 10.84 8.67
N GLU A 61 5.26 10.50 7.51
CA GLU A 61 4.20 9.51 7.36
C GLU A 61 4.59 8.13 7.94
N GLY A 62 5.83 7.69 7.74
CA GLY A 62 6.30 6.41 8.29
C GLY A 62 6.27 6.34 9.82
N ASN A 63 6.65 7.43 10.51
CA ASN A 63 6.61 7.46 11.97
C ASN A 63 5.18 7.60 12.49
N TYR A 64 4.34 8.39 11.81
CA TYR A 64 2.91 8.48 12.09
C TYR A 64 2.24 7.10 11.99
N ARG A 65 2.45 6.38 10.87
CA ARG A 65 1.86 5.05 10.64
C ARG A 65 2.34 4.04 11.68
N ALA A 66 3.61 4.10 12.06
CA ALA A 66 4.18 3.26 13.12
C ALA A 66 3.48 3.48 14.48
N ILE A 67 3.36 4.73 14.94
CA ILE A 67 2.68 5.05 16.21
C ILE A 67 1.20 4.68 16.14
N SER A 68 0.51 5.05 15.07
CA SER A 68 -0.92 4.77 14.89
C SER A 68 -1.22 3.26 14.93
N ASN A 69 -0.38 2.45 14.28
CA ASN A 69 -0.51 0.99 14.35
C ASN A 69 -0.27 0.47 15.77
N HIS A 70 0.73 0.99 16.48
CA HIS A 70 0.98 0.58 17.86
C HIS A 70 -0.19 0.96 18.78
N VAL A 71 -0.75 2.16 18.68
CA VAL A 71 -1.92 2.60 19.48
C VAL A 71 -3.10 1.64 19.28
N ARG A 72 -3.41 1.30 18.03
CA ARG A 72 -4.52 0.38 17.70
C ARG A 72 -4.31 -1.03 18.24
N ASN A 73 -3.09 -1.58 18.09
CA ASN A 73 -2.77 -2.91 18.58
C ASN A 73 -2.75 -2.95 20.11
N LEU A 74 -2.16 -1.94 20.77
CA LEU A 74 -2.18 -1.80 22.22
C LEU A 74 -3.61 -1.79 22.74
N ASN A 75 -4.49 -0.98 22.15
CA ASN A 75 -5.89 -0.93 22.56
C ASN A 75 -6.61 -2.27 22.42
N LYS A 76 -6.44 -2.92 21.26
CA LYS A 76 -7.04 -4.22 21.00
C LYS A 76 -6.58 -5.26 22.03
N GLU A 77 -5.27 -5.29 22.31
CA GLU A 77 -4.69 -6.22 23.27
C GLU A 77 -5.19 -5.96 24.70
N LEU A 78 -5.18 -4.70 25.14
CA LEU A 78 -5.69 -4.32 26.46
C LEU A 78 -7.19 -4.63 26.61
N ALA A 79 -7.99 -4.36 25.57
CA ALA A 79 -9.42 -4.67 25.55
C ALA A 79 -9.68 -6.18 25.65
N LEU A 80 -8.91 -7.01 24.94
CA LEU A 80 -8.99 -8.48 25.03
C LEU A 80 -8.66 -8.99 26.43
N LEU A 81 -7.75 -8.33 27.12
CA LEU A 81 -7.31 -8.69 28.47
C LEU A 81 -8.18 -8.06 29.58
N GLY A 82 -9.13 -7.20 29.23
CA GLY A 82 -9.92 -6.44 30.20
C GLY A 82 -9.05 -5.53 31.08
N ILE A 83 -8.06 -4.87 30.47
CA ILE A 83 -7.15 -3.91 31.11
C ILE A 83 -7.44 -2.52 30.55
N ASN A 84 -7.48 -1.51 31.41
CA ASN A 84 -7.65 -0.13 31.00
C ASN A 84 -6.29 0.52 30.73
N ILE A 85 -6.22 1.45 29.78
CA ILE A 85 -4.95 2.14 29.44
C ILE A 85 -4.38 2.90 30.65
N SER A 86 -5.25 3.38 31.54
CA SER A 86 -4.86 4.05 32.78
C SER A 86 -4.21 3.11 33.80
N ASP A 87 -4.43 1.80 33.72
CA ASP A 87 -3.80 0.80 34.59
C ASP A 87 -2.29 0.68 34.33
N ILE A 88 -1.82 1.07 33.14
CA ILE A 88 -0.39 1.19 32.82
C ILE A 88 0.27 2.29 33.66
N LEU A 89 -0.48 3.32 34.03
CA LEU A 89 0.02 4.44 34.84
C LEU A 89 -0.13 4.16 36.33
N ALA A 90 -0.93 3.15 36.70
CA ALA A 90 -1.18 2.80 38.09
C ALA A 90 0.13 2.40 38.79
N ASN A 91 0.26 2.80 40.05
CA ASN A 91 1.40 2.49 40.91
C ASN A 91 2.74 3.14 40.52
N SER A 92 2.74 4.05 39.54
CA SER A 92 3.91 4.87 39.21
C SER A 92 3.98 6.14 40.04
N ASP A 93 5.19 6.52 40.46
CA ASP A 93 5.44 7.76 41.20
C ASP A 93 5.19 9.02 40.33
N ALA A 94 4.65 10.08 40.95
CA ALA A 94 4.26 11.30 40.23
C ALA A 94 5.45 12.04 39.61
N ASP A 95 6.60 12.09 40.28
CA ASP A 95 7.81 12.72 39.74
C ASP A 95 8.39 11.90 38.58
N PHE A 96 8.27 10.57 38.66
CA PHE A 96 8.61 9.70 37.53
C PHE A 96 7.69 9.96 36.33
N LEU A 97 6.38 9.97 36.51
CA LEU A 97 5.42 10.22 35.43
C LEU A 97 5.63 11.60 34.80
N LYS A 98 5.96 12.64 35.59
CA LYS A 98 6.29 13.97 35.08
C LYS A 98 7.49 13.94 34.14
N LYS A 99 8.55 13.18 34.46
CA LYS A 99 9.72 13.00 33.58
C LYS A 99 9.37 12.23 32.31
N GLN A 100 8.53 11.20 32.43
CA GLN A 100 8.10 10.42 31.27
C GLN A 100 7.14 11.19 30.37
N ASN A 101 6.36 12.13 30.89
CA ASN A 101 5.46 12.96 30.09
C ASN A 101 6.21 13.85 29.09
N ILE A 102 7.42 14.32 29.45
CA ILE A 102 8.31 15.03 28.51
C ILE A 102 8.71 14.11 27.35
N LYS A 103 9.05 12.84 27.65
CA LYS A 103 9.36 11.85 26.62
C LYS A 103 8.13 11.50 25.79
N ALA A 104 6.97 11.32 26.41
CA ALA A 104 5.71 11.04 25.73
C ALA A 104 5.38 12.12 24.70
N LYS A 105 5.49 13.41 25.08
CA LYS A 105 5.34 14.51 24.13
C LYS A 105 6.29 14.36 22.93
N ARG A 106 7.59 14.25 23.19
CA ARG A 106 8.60 14.17 22.12
C ARG A 106 8.45 12.94 21.23
N LYS A 107 8.22 11.78 21.84
CA LYS A 107 8.24 10.47 21.16
C LYS A 107 6.92 10.18 20.44
N VAL A 108 5.79 10.49 21.07
CA VAL A 108 4.45 10.18 20.54
C VAL A 108 3.90 11.33 19.72
N LEU A 109 3.98 12.57 20.22
CA LEU A 109 3.35 13.72 19.55
C LEU A 109 4.27 14.37 18.53
N ASP A 110 5.55 14.54 18.87
CA ASP A 110 6.53 15.14 17.97
C ASP A 110 7.18 14.09 17.03
N LEU A 111 6.79 12.81 17.16
CA LEU A 111 7.26 11.66 16.36
C LEU A 111 8.79 11.51 16.26
N ASP A 112 9.53 12.01 17.27
CA ASP A 112 10.99 12.04 17.31
C ASP A 112 11.56 10.76 17.95
N PHE A 113 11.60 9.69 17.16
CA PHE A 113 12.18 8.40 17.54
C PHE A 113 13.01 7.75 16.43
N GLN A 114 13.89 6.85 16.85
CA GLN A 114 14.81 6.15 15.96
C GLN A 114 14.26 4.75 15.64
N GLU A 115 14.70 4.17 14.52
CA GLU A 115 14.31 2.81 14.10
C GLU A 115 14.55 1.75 15.18
N ILE A 116 15.66 1.84 15.92
CA ILE A 116 16.00 0.88 16.99
C ILE A 116 15.02 0.89 18.16
N GLU A 117 14.25 1.97 18.31
CA GLU A 117 13.25 2.11 19.37
C GLU A 117 11.92 1.48 18.99
N LYS A 118 11.66 1.22 17.70
CA LYS A 118 10.36 0.72 17.23
C LYS A 118 10.04 -0.66 17.82
N THR A 119 8.80 -0.83 18.25
CA THR A 119 8.24 -2.14 18.60
C THR A 119 7.94 -2.97 17.35
N LYS A 120 7.67 -4.28 17.52
CA LYS A 120 7.20 -5.13 16.41
C LYS A 120 5.95 -4.54 15.74
N TRP A 121 4.99 -4.03 16.51
CA TRP A 121 3.80 -3.37 15.96
C TRP A 121 4.11 -2.10 15.18
N MET A 122 5.14 -1.34 15.58
CA MET A 122 5.57 -0.15 14.83
C MET A 122 6.29 -0.49 13.51
N ILE A 123 6.91 -1.66 13.44
CA ILE A 123 7.64 -2.14 12.26
C ILE A 123 6.69 -2.84 11.28
N ASP A 124 5.82 -3.70 11.80
CA ASP A 124 4.91 -4.55 11.03
C ASP A 124 3.56 -3.82 10.84
N THR A 125 3.59 -2.69 10.14
CA THR A 125 2.38 -1.92 9.79
C THR A 125 1.53 -2.69 8.77
N PRO A 126 0.20 -2.45 8.69
CA PRO A 126 -0.64 -3.05 7.67
C PRO A 126 -0.11 -2.80 6.26
N GLU A 127 0.37 -1.59 5.99
CA GLU A 127 1.02 -1.26 4.72
C GLU A 127 2.17 -2.21 4.38
N LYS A 128 3.14 -2.33 5.29
CA LYS A 128 4.32 -3.16 5.06
C LYS A 128 3.94 -4.62 4.86
N LEU A 129 3.05 -5.15 5.69
CA LEU A 129 2.62 -6.55 5.62
C LEU A 129 1.86 -6.85 4.33
N LEU A 130 0.99 -5.93 3.90
CA LEU A 130 0.22 -6.09 2.66
C LEU A 130 1.09 -5.88 1.43
N ASN A 131 2.04 -4.96 1.45
CA ASN A 131 3.05 -4.81 0.39
C ASN A 131 3.93 -6.07 0.29
N GLU A 132 4.45 -6.59 1.40
CA GLU A 132 5.22 -7.85 1.42
C GLU A 132 4.38 -9.03 0.89
N LYS A 133 3.10 -9.10 1.24
CA LYS A 133 2.16 -10.09 0.70
C LYS A 133 1.98 -9.92 -0.81
N ALA A 134 1.74 -8.71 -1.28
CA ALA A 134 1.56 -8.42 -2.70
C ALA A 134 2.80 -8.77 -3.52
N LEU A 135 4.01 -8.59 -2.97
CA LEU A 135 5.25 -8.87 -3.67
C LEU A 135 5.70 -10.34 -3.57
N TYR A 136 5.41 -11.05 -2.48
CA TYR A 136 5.98 -12.37 -2.20
C TYR A 136 4.99 -13.42 -1.68
N GLY A 137 3.86 -13.00 -1.12
CA GLY A 137 2.94 -13.84 -0.35
C GLY A 137 2.26 -14.94 -1.17
N ASN A 138 1.97 -14.68 -2.44
CA ASN A 138 1.23 -15.61 -3.29
C ASN A 138 2.14 -16.63 -4.01
N TRP A 139 3.46 -16.56 -3.81
CA TRP A 139 4.45 -17.35 -4.55
C TRP A 139 4.33 -18.86 -4.37
N GLN A 140 3.71 -19.34 -3.28
CA GLN A 140 3.47 -20.76 -3.06
C GLN A 140 2.38 -21.33 -3.98
N GLY A 141 1.52 -20.48 -4.53
CA GLY A 141 0.48 -20.89 -5.49
C GLY A 141 0.99 -21.06 -6.92
N PHE A 142 2.24 -20.69 -7.20
CA PHE A 142 2.81 -20.78 -8.54
C PHE A 142 3.26 -22.21 -8.87
N PRO A 143 3.08 -22.69 -10.11
CA PRO A 143 3.57 -24.00 -10.55
C PRO A 143 5.09 -24.18 -10.33
N LEU A 144 5.85 -23.09 -10.43
CA LEU A 144 7.23 -23.02 -9.99
C LEU A 144 7.42 -21.78 -9.10
N ASN A 145 7.84 -22.00 -7.86
CA ASN A 145 7.98 -20.92 -6.89
C ASN A 145 9.10 -19.90 -7.30
N PRO A 146 8.79 -18.59 -7.42
CA PRO A 146 9.75 -17.54 -7.80
C PRO A 146 10.95 -17.35 -6.86
N THR A 147 10.89 -17.83 -5.61
CA THR A 147 11.88 -17.54 -4.54
C THR A 147 13.34 -17.76 -4.96
N LYS A 148 13.64 -18.88 -5.63
CA LYS A 148 15.02 -19.17 -6.05
C LYS A 148 15.54 -18.17 -7.08
N PHE A 149 14.67 -17.71 -7.98
CA PHE A 149 15.00 -16.71 -9.00
C PHE A 149 15.23 -15.34 -8.37
N ALA A 150 14.39 -14.97 -7.40
CA ALA A 150 14.52 -13.74 -6.64
C ALA A 150 15.84 -13.66 -5.86
N ILE A 151 16.20 -14.72 -5.12
CA ILE A 151 17.48 -14.77 -4.36
C ILE A 151 18.70 -14.61 -5.29
N ILE A 152 18.64 -15.15 -6.51
CA ILE A 152 19.72 -14.99 -7.50
C ILE A 152 19.76 -13.56 -8.05
N LEU A 153 18.58 -13.00 -8.32
CA LEU A 153 18.42 -11.65 -8.87
C LEU A 153 18.83 -10.57 -7.87
N GLU A 154 18.45 -10.69 -6.60
CA GLU A 154 18.85 -9.76 -5.53
C GLU A 154 20.37 -9.60 -5.42
N LYS A 155 21.13 -10.66 -5.70
CA LYS A 155 22.60 -10.63 -5.70
C LYS A 155 23.20 -9.79 -6.84
N LYS A 156 22.40 -9.37 -7.83
CA LYS A 156 22.80 -8.46 -8.90
C LYS A 156 22.79 -6.99 -8.43
N PHE A 157 22.05 -6.69 -7.37
CA PHE A 157 21.95 -5.37 -6.79
C PHE A 157 23.07 -5.10 -5.78
N LYS A 158 23.37 -3.81 -5.54
CA LYS A 158 24.24 -3.36 -4.45
C LYS A 158 23.61 -3.81 -3.12
N LYS A 159 24.43 -4.30 -2.20
CA LYS A 159 23.97 -4.63 -0.84
C LYS A 159 23.67 -3.38 0.00
N LYS A 160 24.36 -2.27 -0.28
CA LYS A 160 24.26 -0.98 0.39
C LYS A 160 24.63 0.15 -0.58
N GLY A 161 24.11 1.34 -0.31
CA GLY A 161 24.33 2.53 -1.14
C GLY A 161 23.32 2.64 -2.27
N TYR A 162 23.48 3.69 -3.08
CA TYR A 162 22.59 4.04 -4.18
C TYR A 162 23.26 3.77 -5.52
N TYR A 163 22.47 3.51 -6.55
CA TYR A 163 22.88 3.62 -7.95
C TYR A 163 22.66 5.06 -8.39
N HIS A 164 23.70 5.68 -8.93
CA HIS A 164 23.59 6.98 -9.60
C HIS A 164 23.06 6.82 -11.03
N GLU A 165 22.55 7.90 -11.61
CA GLU A 165 21.97 7.95 -12.95
C GLU A 165 22.84 7.29 -14.05
N ASN A 166 24.17 7.35 -13.97
CA ASN A 166 25.08 6.76 -14.96
C ASN A 166 25.39 5.27 -14.71
N GLU A 167 25.02 4.74 -13.54
CA GLU A 167 25.20 3.34 -13.17
C GLU A 167 24.00 2.47 -13.57
N THR A 168 22.86 3.08 -13.91
CA THR A 168 21.62 2.37 -14.30
C THR A 168 21.80 1.58 -15.59
N PHE A 169 22.50 2.11 -16.59
CA PHE A 169 22.84 1.36 -17.82
C PHE A 169 23.61 0.06 -17.54
N LYS A 170 24.61 0.12 -16.64
CA LYS A 170 25.36 -1.08 -16.24
C LYS A 170 24.54 -2.03 -15.38
N LEU A 171 23.50 -1.54 -14.72
CA LEU A 171 22.56 -2.37 -13.98
C LEU A 171 21.62 -3.06 -14.96
N GLU A 172 21.05 -2.34 -15.92
CA GLU A 172 20.24 -2.87 -17.02
C GLU A 172 20.96 -4.02 -17.72
N ASP A 173 22.21 -3.84 -18.19
CA ASP A 173 23.01 -4.91 -18.83
C ASP A 173 23.06 -6.19 -17.97
N LYS A 174 23.18 -6.05 -16.64
CA LYS A 174 23.25 -7.20 -15.71
C LYS A 174 21.90 -7.87 -15.54
N LEU A 175 20.82 -7.10 -15.55
CA LEU A 175 19.46 -7.59 -15.41
C LEU A 175 19.00 -8.26 -16.71
N GLU A 176 19.33 -7.69 -17.87
CA GLU A 176 19.07 -8.28 -19.19
C GLU A 176 19.81 -9.63 -19.33
N ALA A 177 21.11 -9.66 -19.01
CA ALA A 177 21.87 -10.91 -19.01
C ALA A 177 21.31 -11.97 -18.03
N TYR A 178 20.68 -11.54 -16.93
CA TYR A 178 19.97 -12.45 -16.04
C TYR A 178 18.71 -13.01 -16.71
N PHE A 179 17.92 -12.17 -17.37
CA PHE A 179 16.72 -12.59 -18.08
C PHE A 179 17.05 -13.56 -19.21
N ASP A 180 17.93 -13.18 -20.12
CA ASP A 180 18.34 -14.00 -21.27
C ASP A 180 18.75 -15.41 -20.85
N LYS A 181 19.54 -15.52 -19.78
CA LYS A 181 19.97 -16.80 -19.24
C LYS A 181 18.80 -17.65 -18.76
N ASN A 182 17.78 -17.03 -18.19
CA ASN A 182 16.67 -17.72 -17.54
C ASN A 182 15.47 -17.95 -18.47
N THR A 183 15.25 -17.13 -19.50
CA THR A 183 14.05 -17.15 -20.36
C THR A 183 14.27 -17.81 -21.72
N LYS A 184 15.48 -17.76 -22.31
CA LYS A 184 15.76 -18.18 -23.71
C LYS A 184 15.20 -19.55 -24.13
N ASN A 185 15.09 -20.51 -23.22
CA ASN A 185 14.50 -21.83 -23.45
C ASN A 185 13.61 -22.27 -22.28
N ALA A 186 12.99 -21.32 -21.58
CA ALA A 186 12.15 -21.65 -20.44
C ALA A 186 10.77 -22.15 -20.90
N ASN A 187 10.25 -23.14 -20.18
CA ASN A 187 8.82 -23.45 -20.25
C ASN A 187 8.01 -22.38 -19.50
N ILE A 188 6.70 -22.36 -19.71
CA ILE A 188 5.79 -21.37 -19.14
C ILE A 188 5.91 -21.25 -17.60
N PRO A 189 5.89 -22.36 -16.81
CA PRO A 189 6.10 -22.27 -15.36
C PRO A 189 7.37 -21.53 -14.96
N LYS A 190 8.48 -21.79 -15.66
CA LYS A 190 9.74 -21.12 -15.40
C LYS A 190 9.73 -19.66 -15.85
N LEU A 191 9.14 -19.34 -17.01
CA LEU A 191 9.01 -17.96 -17.48
C LEU A 191 8.29 -17.12 -16.42
N ILE A 192 7.08 -17.54 -16.02
CA ILE A 192 6.30 -16.83 -15.00
C ILE A 192 7.08 -16.66 -13.70
N ALA A 193 7.75 -17.71 -13.22
CA ALA A 193 8.53 -17.63 -11.99
C ALA A 193 9.68 -16.60 -12.08
N VAL A 194 10.31 -16.47 -13.25
CA VAL A 194 11.41 -15.52 -13.51
C VAL A 194 10.88 -14.09 -13.61
N TYR A 195 9.82 -13.88 -14.40
CA TYR A 195 9.18 -12.56 -14.53
C TYR A 195 8.65 -12.07 -13.18
N ARG A 196 7.91 -12.91 -12.46
CA ARG A 196 7.35 -12.53 -11.17
C ARG A 196 8.43 -12.19 -10.13
N ALA A 197 9.51 -12.97 -10.09
CA ALA A 197 10.67 -12.67 -9.27
C ALA A 197 11.31 -11.34 -9.64
N PHE A 198 11.44 -11.05 -10.94
CA PHE A 198 11.98 -9.79 -11.41
C PHE A 198 11.13 -8.60 -10.99
N LEU A 199 9.82 -8.66 -11.24
CA LEU A 199 8.90 -7.58 -10.91
C LEU A 199 8.96 -7.26 -9.39
N SER A 200 8.93 -8.27 -8.52
CA SER A 200 9.05 -8.02 -7.08
C SER A 200 10.41 -7.46 -6.67
N VAL A 201 11.50 -8.04 -7.17
CA VAL A 201 12.84 -7.62 -6.74
C VAL A 201 13.14 -6.22 -7.23
N VAL A 202 12.78 -5.85 -8.45
CA VAL A 202 13.08 -4.50 -8.98
C VAL A 202 12.30 -3.44 -8.22
N ILE A 203 10.99 -3.62 -7.97
CA ILE A 203 10.20 -2.67 -7.16
C ILE A 203 10.86 -2.45 -5.80
N THR A 204 11.22 -3.51 -5.06
CA THR A 204 11.86 -3.37 -3.74
C THR A 204 13.26 -2.75 -3.77
N LYS A 205 13.85 -2.59 -4.96
CA LYS A 205 15.15 -1.93 -5.15
C LYS A 205 15.01 -0.55 -5.78
N MET A 206 13.82 -0.11 -6.16
CA MET A 206 13.68 1.15 -6.89
C MET A 206 14.11 2.35 -6.04
N ASP A 207 13.83 2.33 -4.73
CA ASP A 207 14.30 3.38 -3.80
C ASP A 207 15.82 3.55 -3.73
N MET A 208 16.61 2.55 -4.15
CA MET A 208 18.07 2.65 -4.20
C MET A 208 18.61 3.01 -5.59
N ILE A 209 17.75 3.32 -6.55
CA ILE A 209 18.11 3.57 -7.95
C ILE A 209 17.69 4.99 -8.31
N ASP A 210 18.68 5.84 -8.59
CA ASP A 210 18.44 7.11 -9.28
C ASP A 210 18.22 6.81 -10.77
N ASP A 211 16.97 6.53 -11.13
CA ASP A 211 16.57 6.22 -12.50
C ASP A 211 16.12 7.45 -13.29
N SER A 212 16.82 8.58 -13.13
CA SER A 212 16.49 9.84 -13.81
C SER A 212 16.49 9.75 -15.35
N TYR A 213 17.15 8.74 -15.94
CA TYR A 213 17.09 8.45 -17.38
C TYR A 213 15.95 7.48 -17.76
N GLY A 214 15.20 6.93 -16.79
CA GLY A 214 14.09 6.01 -16.99
C GLY A 214 14.49 4.61 -17.50
N ILE A 215 15.76 4.22 -17.37
CA ILE A 215 16.30 3.00 -17.96
C ILE A 215 15.70 1.77 -17.28
N ILE A 216 15.74 1.75 -15.94
CA ILE A 216 15.23 0.62 -15.16
C ILE A 216 13.70 0.60 -15.19
N GLY A 217 13.04 1.76 -15.17
CA GLY A 217 11.60 1.90 -15.33
C GLY A 217 11.11 1.36 -16.67
N ASN A 218 11.76 1.73 -17.79
CA ASN A 218 11.42 1.20 -19.12
C ASN A 218 11.64 -0.31 -19.20
N MET A 219 12.74 -0.83 -18.64
CA MET A 219 12.99 -2.26 -18.57
C MET A 219 11.88 -2.96 -17.76
N TYR A 220 11.55 -2.44 -16.58
CA TYR A 220 10.50 -2.97 -15.71
C TYR A 220 9.17 -3.07 -16.45
N GLN A 221 8.79 -2.00 -17.11
CA GLN A 221 7.57 -1.89 -17.89
C GLN A 221 7.52 -2.92 -19.03
N GLY A 222 8.59 -3.05 -19.82
CA GLY A 222 8.66 -4.05 -20.89
C GLY A 222 8.55 -5.50 -20.37
N GLN A 223 9.17 -5.80 -19.22
CA GLN A 223 9.06 -7.13 -18.63
C GLN A 223 7.66 -7.39 -18.06
N PHE A 224 6.98 -6.37 -17.53
CA PHE A 224 5.59 -6.49 -17.10
C PHE A 224 4.66 -6.78 -18.29
N GLU A 225 4.83 -6.07 -19.41
CA GLU A 225 4.06 -6.31 -20.63
C GLU A 225 4.21 -7.74 -21.14
N ASP A 226 5.44 -8.27 -21.19
CA ASP A 226 5.69 -9.64 -21.62
C ASP A 226 5.09 -10.65 -20.63
N TYR A 227 5.15 -10.36 -19.33
CA TYR A 227 4.56 -11.20 -18.30
C TYR A 227 3.04 -11.38 -18.48
N VAL A 228 2.30 -10.29 -18.70
CA VAL A 228 0.84 -10.34 -18.82
C VAL A 228 0.35 -10.93 -20.16
N LYS A 229 1.25 -11.06 -21.16
CA LYS A 229 0.97 -11.71 -22.45
C LYS A 229 1.11 -13.24 -22.41
N ILE A 230 1.70 -13.80 -21.35
CA ILE A 230 1.86 -15.25 -21.21
C ILE A 230 0.47 -15.92 -21.14
N ASP A 231 0.27 -16.99 -21.90
CA ASP A 231 -1.00 -17.73 -21.87
C ASP A 231 -1.17 -18.47 -20.54
N ARG A 232 -1.90 -17.81 -19.63
CA ARG A 232 -2.21 -18.31 -18.30
C ARG A 232 -3.02 -19.61 -18.29
N ARG A 233 -3.68 -19.99 -19.40
CA ARG A 233 -4.43 -21.26 -19.50
C ARG A 233 -3.52 -22.48 -19.51
N GLU A 234 -2.23 -22.29 -19.80
CA GLU A 234 -1.21 -23.34 -19.74
C GLU A 234 -0.57 -23.47 -18.35
N LEU A 235 -1.02 -22.68 -17.37
CA LEU A 235 -0.58 -22.77 -15.99
C LEU A 235 -1.41 -23.77 -15.21
N ASP A 236 -0.73 -24.57 -14.40
CA ASP A 236 -1.36 -25.33 -13.32
C ASP A 236 -1.66 -24.41 -12.12
N MET A 237 -2.48 -23.37 -12.37
CA MET A 237 -2.87 -22.34 -11.42
C MET A 237 -4.29 -21.88 -11.74
N SER A 238 -5.14 -21.71 -10.73
CA SER A 238 -6.48 -21.18 -10.97
C SER A 238 -6.43 -19.72 -11.44
N SER A 239 -7.38 -19.33 -12.29
CA SER A 239 -7.49 -17.92 -12.72
C SER A 239 -7.64 -16.96 -11.54
N GLU A 240 -8.39 -17.33 -10.50
CA GLU A 240 -8.53 -16.50 -9.28
C GLU A 240 -7.19 -16.29 -8.56
N ALA A 241 -6.36 -17.32 -8.44
CA ALA A 241 -5.06 -17.19 -7.79
C ALA A 241 -4.11 -16.32 -8.61
N PHE A 242 -4.08 -16.51 -9.93
CA PHE A 242 -3.26 -15.68 -10.83
C PHE A 242 -3.73 -14.22 -10.82
N LEU A 243 -5.04 -13.98 -10.96
CA LEU A 243 -5.63 -12.64 -10.95
C LEU A 243 -5.40 -11.93 -9.61
N THR A 244 -5.51 -12.65 -8.49
CA THR A 244 -5.22 -12.08 -7.16
C THR A 244 -3.76 -11.62 -7.09
N ASP A 245 -2.80 -12.45 -7.50
CA ASP A 245 -1.38 -12.09 -7.44
C ASP A 245 -1.03 -10.89 -8.33
N ILE A 246 -1.50 -10.86 -9.58
CA ILE A 246 -1.20 -9.74 -10.48
C ILE A 246 -1.89 -8.45 -10.02
N LEU A 247 -3.15 -8.51 -9.56
CA LEU A 247 -3.85 -7.30 -9.12
C LEU A 247 -3.23 -6.73 -7.84
N GLU A 248 -2.84 -7.57 -6.90
CA GLU A 248 -2.07 -7.13 -5.73
C GLU A 248 -0.74 -6.49 -6.16
N LEU A 249 -0.01 -7.06 -7.13
CA LEU A 249 1.20 -6.42 -7.65
C LEU A 249 0.91 -5.03 -8.24
N ILE A 250 -0.13 -4.88 -9.06
CA ILE A 250 -0.48 -3.61 -9.73
C ILE A 250 -0.90 -2.55 -8.71
N ILE A 251 -1.70 -2.90 -7.70
CA ILE A 251 -2.16 -1.96 -6.65
C ILE A 251 -0.98 -1.34 -5.88
N TRP A 252 0.06 -2.14 -5.67
CA TRP A 252 1.21 -1.82 -4.82
C TRP A 252 2.46 -1.36 -5.61
N GLU A 253 2.36 -1.18 -6.93
CA GLU A 253 3.45 -0.66 -7.75
C GLU A 253 3.37 0.87 -7.79
N ASP A 254 4.32 1.54 -7.14
CA ASP A 254 4.26 2.97 -6.88
C ASP A 254 5.19 3.81 -7.78
N TYR A 255 5.86 3.21 -8.76
CA TYR A 255 6.88 3.85 -9.60
C TYR A 255 6.44 4.08 -11.05
N GLY A 256 5.16 3.87 -11.36
CA GLY A 256 4.56 4.16 -12.66
C GLY A 256 5.02 3.23 -13.78
N GLY A 257 5.66 2.11 -13.44
CA GLY A 257 6.08 1.09 -14.38
C GLY A 257 4.91 0.37 -15.06
N ILE A 258 3.69 0.50 -14.51
CA ILE A 258 2.48 -0.17 -14.99
C ILE A 258 1.41 0.81 -15.54
N ASP A 259 1.61 2.12 -15.38
CA ASP A 259 0.59 3.17 -15.62
C ASP A 259 -0.03 3.20 -17.03
N ILE A 260 0.72 2.76 -18.06
CA ILE A 260 0.35 2.89 -19.49
C ILE A 260 -0.35 1.64 -20.04
N TYR A 261 -0.36 0.51 -19.33
CA TYR A 261 -0.74 -0.79 -19.92
C TYR A 261 -1.86 -1.55 -19.23
N GLU A 262 -2.60 -0.90 -18.34
CA GLU A 262 -3.87 -1.42 -17.84
C GLU A 262 -4.84 -1.80 -18.99
N THR A 263 -4.69 -1.25 -20.20
CA THR A 263 -5.65 -1.52 -21.27
C THR A 263 -5.53 -2.91 -21.89
N ASP A 264 -4.33 -3.46 -22.13
CA ASP A 264 -4.22 -4.71 -22.92
C ASP A 264 -4.41 -5.97 -22.09
N PHE A 265 -3.94 -5.96 -20.84
CA PHE A 265 -4.23 -7.03 -19.90
C PHE A 265 -5.75 -7.18 -19.69
N PHE A 266 -6.46 -6.08 -19.37
CA PHE A 266 -7.90 -6.13 -19.15
C PHE A 266 -8.68 -6.50 -20.40
N LYS A 267 -8.29 -6.03 -21.60
CA LYS A 267 -8.92 -6.45 -22.87
C LYS A 267 -8.88 -7.97 -23.09
N SER A 268 -7.86 -8.65 -22.59
CA SER A 268 -7.67 -10.09 -22.79
C SER A 268 -8.48 -10.98 -21.84
N LEU A 269 -9.16 -10.38 -20.85
CA LEU A 269 -9.95 -11.15 -19.88
C LEU A 269 -11.22 -11.70 -20.51
N SER A 270 -11.53 -12.96 -20.20
CA SER A 270 -12.84 -13.54 -20.48
C SER A 270 -13.94 -12.94 -19.58
N LEU A 271 -15.21 -13.14 -19.93
CA LEU A 271 -16.33 -12.64 -19.11
C LEU A 271 -16.31 -13.17 -17.67
N GLU A 272 -15.88 -14.43 -17.47
CA GLU A 272 -15.75 -15.01 -16.13
C GLU A 272 -14.63 -14.33 -15.35
N GLU A 273 -13.47 -14.12 -15.99
CA GLU A 273 -12.34 -13.45 -15.35
C GLU A 273 -12.63 -11.99 -15.02
N VAL A 274 -13.42 -11.27 -15.83
CA VAL A 274 -13.89 -9.92 -15.50
C VAL A 274 -14.66 -9.89 -14.18
N LEU A 275 -15.54 -10.86 -13.94
CA LEU A 275 -16.30 -10.94 -12.69
C LEU A 275 -15.39 -11.27 -11.50
N ILE A 276 -14.42 -12.16 -11.68
CA ILE A 276 -13.41 -12.50 -10.66
C ILE A 276 -12.55 -11.26 -10.34
N THR A 277 -12.06 -10.56 -11.36
CA THR A 277 -11.28 -9.33 -11.21
C THR A 277 -12.07 -8.24 -10.49
N GLU A 278 -13.33 -8.00 -10.85
CA GLU A 278 -14.19 -7.04 -10.14
C GLU A 278 -14.32 -7.43 -8.65
N ALA A 279 -14.58 -8.70 -8.35
CA ALA A 279 -14.75 -9.18 -6.99
C ALA A 279 -13.48 -9.03 -6.14
N ILE A 280 -12.31 -9.36 -6.70
CA ILE A 280 -11.01 -9.18 -6.04
C ILE A 280 -10.77 -7.71 -5.74
N LEU A 281 -10.89 -6.83 -6.75
CA LEU A 281 -10.61 -5.41 -6.57
C LEU A 281 -11.55 -4.76 -5.54
N ARG A 282 -12.83 -5.12 -5.53
CA ARG A 282 -13.78 -4.63 -4.51
C ARG A 282 -13.38 -5.04 -3.10
N LYS A 283 -12.96 -6.29 -2.92
CA LYS A 283 -12.48 -6.81 -1.63
C LYS A 283 -11.19 -6.12 -1.19
N GLU A 284 -10.25 -5.91 -2.12
CA GLU A 284 -9.02 -5.18 -1.86
C GLU A 284 -9.30 -3.72 -1.47
N THR A 285 -10.15 -3.01 -2.22
CA THR A 285 -10.56 -1.64 -1.87
C THR A 285 -11.15 -1.55 -0.46
N GLU A 286 -12.09 -2.44 -0.08
CA GLU A 286 -12.67 -2.45 1.28
C GLU A 286 -11.60 -2.68 2.35
N MET A 287 -10.70 -3.65 2.14
CA MET A 287 -9.62 -3.95 3.07
C MET A 287 -8.65 -2.77 3.21
N LEU A 288 -8.29 -2.11 2.11
CA LEU A 288 -7.35 -0.99 2.09
C LEU A 288 -7.94 0.22 2.82
N TRP A 289 -9.21 0.57 2.58
CA TRP A 289 -9.90 1.62 3.34
C TRP A 289 -9.98 1.30 4.83
N LYS A 290 -10.26 0.05 5.19
CA LYS A 290 -10.28 -0.39 6.60
C LYS A 290 -8.93 -0.21 7.30
N HIS A 291 -7.84 -0.26 6.54
CA HIS A 291 -6.48 -0.04 7.05
C HIS A 291 -5.98 1.40 6.83
N GLU A 292 -6.84 2.32 6.37
CA GLU A 292 -6.51 3.71 6.06
C GLU A 292 -5.38 3.85 5.02
N LEU A 293 -5.30 2.90 4.10
CA LEU A 293 -4.36 2.88 2.99
C LEU A 293 -5.01 3.55 1.78
N GLU A 294 -5.32 4.85 1.94
CA GLU A 294 -6.13 5.63 0.99
C GLU A 294 -5.53 5.60 -0.42
N TYR A 295 -4.20 5.75 -0.54
CA TYR A 295 -3.49 5.73 -1.80
C TYR A 295 -3.64 4.40 -2.56
N GLN A 296 -3.41 3.27 -1.89
CA GLN A 296 -3.58 1.96 -2.51
C GLN A 296 -5.05 1.63 -2.78
N ALA A 297 -5.98 2.05 -1.91
CA ALA A 297 -7.42 1.88 -2.16
C ALA A 297 -7.85 2.63 -3.43
N ASP A 298 -7.31 3.83 -3.61
CA ASP A 298 -7.49 4.67 -4.78
C ASP A 298 -6.85 4.08 -6.05
N ASN A 299 -5.69 3.42 -5.95
CA ASN A 299 -5.12 2.61 -7.04
C ASN A 299 -6.07 1.46 -7.43
N ALA A 300 -6.62 0.72 -6.46
CA ALA A 300 -7.57 -0.35 -6.73
C ALA A 300 -8.85 0.15 -7.44
N LEU A 301 -9.37 1.33 -7.04
CA LEU A 301 -10.49 1.98 -7.72
C LEU A 301 -10.13 2.41 -9.15
N SER A 302 -8.89 2.87 -9.36
CA SER A 302 -8.38 3.24 -10.68
C SER A 302 -8.34 2.05 -11.63
N ILE A 303 -7.87 0.91 -11.13
CA ILE A 303 -7.87 -0.36 -11.86
C ILE A 303 -9.30 -0.82 -12.18
N LEU A 304 -10.25 -0.67 -11.24
CA LEU A 304 -11.68 -0.94 -11.49
C LEU A 304 -12.24 -0.07 -12.62
N ALA A 305 -11.87 1.20 -12.69
CA ALA A 305 -12.32 2.09 -13.75
C ALA A 305 -11.82 1.61 -15.12
N SER A 306 -10.55 1.19 -15.20
CA SER A 306 -9.97 0.60 -16.41
C SER A 306 -10.69 -0.69 -16.81
N LEU A 307 -10.95 -1.60 -15.88
CA LEU A 307 -11.73 -2.83 -16.13
C LEU A 307 -13.11 -2.50 -16.71
N TYR A 308 -13.86 -1.63 -16.04
CA TYR A 308 -15.22 -1.25 -16.47
C TYR A 308 -15.22 -0.55 -17.83
N ALA A 309 -14.25 0.31 -18.10
CA ALA A 309 -14.10 0.98 -19.38
C ALA A 309 -13.83 -0.02 -20.52
N GLN A 310 -12.85 -0.91 -20.35
CA GLN A 310 -12.48 -1.89 -21.38
C GLN A 310 -13.63 -2.85 -21.71
N HIS A 311 -14.39 -3.28 -20.69
CA HIS A 311 -15.51 -4.21 -20.86
C HIS A 311 -16.87 -3.52 -21.00
N LYS A 312 -16.89 -2.19 -21.12
CA LYS A 312 -18.11 -1.39 -21.35
C LYS A 312 -19.21 -1.66 -20.32
N MET A 313 -18.83 -1.82 -19.06
CA MET A 313 -19.73 -2.07 -17.92
C MET A 313 -20.43 -0.77 -17.48
N PHE A 314 -21.20 -0.19 -18.40
CA PHE A 314 -21.75 1.16 -18.30
C PHE A 314 -22.65 1.40 -17.09
N ASP A 315 -23.32 0.34 -16.59
CA ASP A 315 -24.17 0.40 -15.40
C ASP A 315 -23.37 0.74 -14.13
N LYS A 316 -22.06 0.42 -14.10
CA LYS A 316 -21.16 0.64 -12.96
C LYS A 316 -20.49 2.02 -12.94
N PHE A 317 -20.47 2.73 -14.07
CA PHE A 317 -19.66 3.95 -14.23
C PHE A 317 -20.04 5.04 -13.22
N VAL A 318 -21.35 5.27 -13.03
CA VAL A 318 -21.84 6.36 -12.16
C VAL A 318 -21.54 6.07 -10.68
N SER A 319 -21.74 4.83 -10.23
CA SER A 319 -21.45 4.44 -8.85
C SER A 319 -19.96 4.54 -8.55
N LEU A 320 -19.09 4.09 -9.47
CA LEU A 320 -17.65 4.19 -9.29
C LEU A 320 -17.18 5.65 -9.29
N ALA A 321 -17.67 6.47 -10.20
CA ALA A 321 -17.34 7.91 -10.23
C ALA A 321 -17.75 8.63 -8.95
N LYS A 322 -18.89 8.24 -8.35
CA LYS A 322 -19.33 8.77 -7.05
C LYS A 322 -18.37 8.37 -5.93
N GLU A 323 -17.88 7.13 -5.92
CA GLU A 323 -16.96 6.61 -4.91
C GLU A 323 -15.57 7.26 -5.01
N MET A 324 -15.07 7.44 -6.24
CA MET A 324 -13.79 8.12 -6.51
C MET A 324 -13.82 9.62 -6.20
N GLU A 325 -15.01 10.23 -6.18
CA GLU A 325 -15.20 11.68 -6.01
C GLU A 325 -14.29 12.46 -6.96
N THR A 326 -13.61 13.53 -6.53
CA THR A 326 -12.70 14.28 -7.41
C THR A 326 -11.25 13.81 -7.34
N ARG A 327 -10.93 12.79 -6.53
CA ARG A 327 -9.54 12.36 -6.28
C ARG A 327 -8.83 11.83 -7.52
N HIS A 328 -9.56 11.25 -8.48
CA HIS A 328 -8.99 10.52 -9.64
C HIS A 328 -9.42 11.08 -10.99
N TRP A 329 -9.08 12.34 -11.26
CA TRP A 329 -9.58 13.04 -12.44
C TRP A 329 -9.35 12.27 -13.75
N HIS A 330 -8.19 11.62 -13.89
CA HIS A 330 -7.81 10.91 -15.10
C HIS A 330 -8.69 9.69 -15.35
N ARG A 331 -8.93 8.86 -14.33
CA ARG A 331 -9.75 7.63 -14.45
C ARG A 331 -11.24 7.92 -14.57
N ILE A 332 -11.73 8.98 -13.91
CA ILE A 332 -13.09 9.50 -14.14
C ILE A 332 -13.26 9.94 -15.60
N THR A 333 -12.23 10.60 -16.14
CA THR A 333 -12.22 11.03 -17.54
C THR A 333 -12.25 9.82 -18.48
N ILE A 334 -11.52 8.74 -18.19
CA ILE A 334 -11.59 7.48 -18.97
C ILE A 334 -13.03 6.92 -19.02
N LEU A 335 -13.74 6.86 -17.90
CA LEU A 335 -15.14 6.39 -17.87
C LEU A 335 -16.04 7.29 -18.73
N ALA A 336 -15.90 8.61 -18.62
CA ALA A 336 -16.71 9.55 -19.38
C ALA A 336 -16.39 9.52 -20.88
N GLU A 337 -15.11 9.46 -21.25
CA GLU A 337 -14.64 9.38 -22.64
C GLU A 337 -15.09 8.06 -23.28
N THR A 338 -14.96 6.93 -22.59
CA THR A 338 -15.48 5.64 -23.05
C THR A 338 -17.00 5.71 -23.31
N ALA A 339 -17.76 6.38 -22.44
CA ALA A 339 -19.18 6.58 -22.66
C ALA A 339 -19.46 7.46 -23.90
N ILE A 340 -18.69 8.54 -24.11
CA ILE A 340 -18.81 9.42 -25.29
C ILE A 340 -18.51 8.65 -26.58
N GLU A 341 -17.40 7.91 -26.63
CA GLU A 341 -16.97 7.12 -27.79
C GLU A 341 -18.00 6.05 -28.19
N ASN A 342 -18.83 5.62 -27.24
CA ASN A 342 -19.92 4.66 -27.48
C ASN A 342 -21.30 5.33 -27.56
N GLY A 343 -21.36 6.65 -27.83
CA GLY A 343 -22.59 7.41 -28.07
C GLY A 343 -23.47 7.64 -26.82
N LYS A 344 -22.96 7.35 -25.62
CA LYS A 344 -23.68 7.47 -24.34
C LYS A 344 -23.40 8.81 -23.65
N HIS A 345 -23.64 9.91 -24.35
CA HIS A 345 -23.39 11.26 -23.83
C HIS A 345 -24.11 11.57 -22.50
N ASP A 346 -25.34 11.08 -22.32
CA ASP A 346 -26.07 11.24 -21.06
C ASP A 346 -25.35 10.54 -19.88
N LEU A 347 -24.80 9.35 -20.13
CA LEU A 347 -24.02 8.63 -19.12
C LEU A 347 -22.74 9.39 -18.77
N ALA A 348 -22.02 9.93 -19.75
CA ALA A 348 -20.83 10.73 -19.51
C ALA A 348 -21.12 11.98 -18.64
N LEU A 349 -22.24 12.67 -18.91
CA LEU A 349 -22.70 13.77 -18.06
C LEU A 349 -23.01 13.31 -16.63
N ARG A 350 -23.64 12.14 -16.47
CA ARG A 350 -23.94 11.57 -15.15
C ARG A 350 -22.68 11.15 -14.40
N VAL A 351 -21.66 10.64 -15.09
CA VAL A 351 -20.35 10.29 -14.51
C VAL A 351 -19.70 11.54 -13.92
N PHE A 352 -19.52 12.60 -14.70
CA PHE A 352 -18.95 13.84 -14.19
C PHE A 352 -19.80 14.43 -13.06
N LYS A 353 -21.13 14.48 -13.22
CA LYS A 353 -22.00 15.01 -12.17
C LYS A 353 -21.90 14.23 -10.86
N ALA A 354 -21.71 12.91 -10.92
CA ALA A 354 -21.65 12.06 -9.72
C ALA A 354 -20.37 12.25 -8.90
N CYS A 355 -19.27 12.65 -9.54
CA CYS A 355 -17.97 12.78 -8.90
C CYS A 355 -17.70 14.20 -8.34
N LEU A 356 -18.46 15.22 -8.78
CA LEU A 356 -18.22 16.63 -8.46
C LEU A 356 -18.60 17.02 -7.02
N VAL A 357 -17.70 16.75 -6.09
CA VAL A 357 -17.71 17.26 -4.70
C VAL A 357 -16.50 18.16 -4.46
N PRO A 358 -16.51 19.09 -3.48
CA PRO A 358 -15.33 19.89 -3.17
C PRO A 358 -14.11 18.99 -2.85
N GLY A 359 -13.00 19.21 -3.54
CA GLY A 359 -11.80 18.41 -3.37
C GLY A 359 -10.73 18.66 -4.44
N ASN A 360 -9.67 17.85 -4.42
CA ASN A 360 -8.61 17.87 -5.42
C ASN A 360 -9.21 17.74 -6.83
N HIS A 361 -8.70 18.49 -7.80
CA HIS A 361 -9.15 18.43 -9.21
C HIS A 361 -10.62 18.80 -9.50
N TYR A 362 -11.37 19.35 -8.53
CA TYR A 362 -12.75 19.78 -8.76
C TYR A 362 -12.89 20.70 -9.97
N ASP A 363 -12.07 21.76 -10.05
CA ASP A 363 -12.15 22.74 -11.14
C ASP A 363 -11.89 22.11 -12.51
N TYR A 364 -10.91 21.20 -12.60
CA TYR A 364 -10.61 20.47 -13.83
C TYR A 364 -11.81 19.61 -14.29
N LEU A 365 -12.38 18.83 -13.38
CA LEU A 365 -13.52 17.95 -13.69
C LEU A 365 -14.78 18.76 -14.02
N LYS A 366 -14.96 19.90 -13.35
CA LYS A 366 -16.06 20.83 -13.63
C LYS A 366 -15.93 21.46 -15.01
N GLU A 367 -14.73 21.88 -15.40
CA GLU A 367 -14.47 22.41 -16.73
C GLU A 367 -14.79 21.36 -17.81
N LYS A 368 -14.39 20.10 -17.61
CA LYS A 368 -14.73 18.99 -18.51
C LYS A 368 -16.24 18.76 -18.61
N TYR A 369 -16.95 18.79 -17.49
CA TYR A 369 -18.40 18.67 -17.43
C TYR A 369 -19.10 19.79 -18.21
N GLU A 370 -18.73 21.05 -17.99
CA GLU A 370 -19.31 22.22 -18.63
C GLU A 370 -19.06 22.20 -20.15
N LYS A 371 -17.85 21.82 -20.59
CA LYS A 371 -17.52 21.61 -22.01
C LYS A 371 -18.36 20.52 -22.67
N LEU A 372 -18.76 19.48 -21.93
CA LEU A 372 -19.59 18.41 -22.46
C LEU A 372 -21.06 18.85 -22.63
N ILE A 373 -21.56 19.70 -21.75
CA ILE A 373 -22.92 20.28 -21.86
C ILE A 373 -23.03 21.16 -23.11
N THR A 374 -22.05 22.03 -23.34
CA THR A 374 -22.09 23.00 -24.46
C THR A 374 -21.99 22.34 -25.83
N LYS A 375 -21.33 21.18 -25.94
CA LYS A 375 -21.28 20.38 -27.20
C LYS A 375 -22.60 19.66 -27.55
N LYS A 376 -23.56 19.60 -26.62
CA LYS A 376 -24.87 18.97 -26.83
C LYS A 376 -25.92 19.98 -27.35
N GLN A 377 -25.63 21.28 -27.25
CA GLN A 377 -26.39 22.38 -27.85
C GLN A 377 -25.91 22.58 -29.29
#